data_AF-A0A2M8EBG7-F1
#
_entry.id   AF-A0A2M8EBG7-F1
#
_cell.length_a   1.000
_cell.length_b   1.000
_cell.length_c   1.000
_cell.angle_alpha   90.00
_cell.angle_beta   90.00
_cell.angle_gamma   90.00
#
_symmetry.space_group_name_H-M   'P 1'
#
loop_
_entity.id
_entity.type
_entity.pdbx_description
1 polymer ?
#
loop_
_entity_poly.entity_id
_entity_poly.type
_entity_poly.pdbx_seq_one_letter_code
_entity_poly.pdbx_strand_id
1 'polypeptide(L)'
;LAQKKRFPPLLAMFARLGEQTGQLPTMLQRAAKQLSTEVQRRAMQLATLLEPLLIVAMGLVVMLIVLAVLLPIIQLNQLVR
;
A
#
# COMPACT_ATOMS: atom_id res chain seq x y z
N LEU A 1 14.06 -5.94 25.83
CA LEU A 1 14.25 -6.24 24.39
C LEU A 1 12.95 -6.55 23.62
N ALA A 2 11.83 -6.85 24.28
CA ALA A 2 10.58 -7.32 23.66
C ALA A 2 9.58 -6.23 23.16
N GLN A 3 9.96 -4.94 23.13
CA GLN A 3 9.04 -3.84 22.81
C GLN A 3 9.51 -2.89 21.71
N LYS A 4 10.40 -3.31 20.81
CA LYS A 4 10.61 -2.55 19.59
C LYS A 4 9.56 -2.98 18.57
N LYS A 5 8.68 -2.05 18.15
CA LYS A 5 7.77 -2.18 16.97
C LYS A 5 8.44 -2.76 15.70
N ARG A 6 9.77 -2.78 15.68
CA ARG A 6 10.63 -3.31 14.61
C ARG A 6 10.77 -4.82 14.61
N PHE A 7 10.51 -5.49 15.74
CA PHE A 7 10.55 -6.95 15.85
C PHE A 7 9.14 -7.49 16.09
N PRO A 8 8.57 -8.23 15.12
CA PRO A 8 7.25 -8.83 15.28
C PRO A 8 7.24 -9.75 16.51
N PRO A 9 6.15 -9.79 17.29
CA PRO A 9 6.00 -10.74 18.41
C PRO A 9 6.13 -12.20 17.94
N LEU A 10 5.83 -12.45 16.66
CA LEU A 10 6.06 -13.71 15.97
C LEU A 10 7.53 -14.18 16.06
N LEU A 11 8.50 -13.27 15.95
CA LEU A 11 9.93 -13.61 16.02
C LEU A 11 10.31 -14.12 17.42
N ALA A 12 9.79 -13.49 18.48
CA ALA A 12 10.04 -13.92 19.86
C ALA A 12 9.38 -15.29 20.15
N MET A 13 8.22 -15.57 19.55
CA MET A 13 7.56 -16.86 19.64
C MET A 13 8.38 -17.97 18.95
N PHE A 14 8.86 -17.74 17.73
CA PHE A 14 9.71 -18.69 17.01
C PHE A 14 11.07 -18.90 17.68
N ALA A 15 11.66 -17.86 18.26
CA ALA A 15 12.89 -17.98 19.05
C ALA A 15 12.68 -18.86 20.28
N ARG A 16 11.62 -18.62 21.07
CA ARG A 16 11.28 -19.44 22.25
C ARG A 16 10.99 -20.90 21.88
N LEU A 17 10.21 -21.12 20.82
CA LEU A 17 9.88 -22.47 20.36
C LEU A 17 11.12 -23.20 19.84
N GLY A 18 12.01 -22.48 19.15
CA GLY A 18 13.29 -22.98 18.68
C GLY A 18 14.29 -23.32 19.80
N GLU A 19 14.31 -22.53 20.88
CA GLU A 19 15.11 -22.84 22.07
C GLU A 19 14.56 -24.07 22.81
N GLN A 20 13.24 -24.18 22.98
CA GLN A 20 12.60 -25.33 23.65
C GLN A 20 12.77 -26.65 22.90
N THR A 21 12.84 -26.58 21.56
CA THR A 21 12.98 -27.77 20.70
C THR A 21 14.42 -28.04 20.25
N GLY A 22 15.36 -27.15 20.60
CA GLY A 22 16.74 -27.20 20.11
C GLY A 22 16.88 -26.87 18.60
N GLN A 23 15.81 -26.43 17.94
CA GLN A 23 15.76 -26.15 16.49
C GLN A 23 15.69 -24.64 16.18
N LEU A 24 16.40 -23.82 16.96
CA LEU A 24 16.44 -22.37 16.80
C LEU A 24 16.75 -21.91 15.35
N PRO A 25 17.76 -22.45 14.64
CA PRO A 25 18.06 -22.00 13.28
C PRO A 25 16.88 -22.20 12.31
N THR A 26 16.24 -23.37 12.38
CA THR A 26 15.12 -23.74 11.52
C THR A 26 13.88 -22.90 11.81
N MET A 27 13.59 -22.64 13.09
CA MET A 27 12.43 -21.83 13.49
C MET A 27 12.60 -20.35 13.12
N LEU A 28 13.80 -19.79 13.26
CA LEU A 28 14.09 -18.43 12.82
C LEU A 28 14.03 -18.28 11.30
N GLN A 29 14.48 -19.29 10.54
CA GLN A 29 14.37 -19.28 9.08
C GLN A 29 12.90 -19.30 8.61
N ARG A 30 12.04 -20.06 9.31
CA ARG A 30 10.58 -20.03 9.08
C ARG A 30 9.99 -18.66 9.38
N ALA A 31 10.35 -18.06 10.52
CA ALA A 31 9.90 -16.72 10.88
C ALA A 31 10.29 -15.67 9.82
N ALA A 32 11.53 -15.73 9.32
CA ALA A 32 12.02 -14.84 8.27
C ALA A 32 11.23 -15.01 6.96
N LYS A 33 10.96 -16.24 6.54
CA LYS A 33 10.15 -16.53 5.34
C LYS A 33 8.73 -15.97 5.48
N GLN A 34 8.12 -16.18 6.64
CA GLN A 34 6.76 -15.73 6.93
C GLN A 34 6.66 -14.19 6.94
N LEU A 35 7.65 -13.52 7.54
CA LEU A 35 7.74 -12.06 7.53
C LEU A 35 7.97 -11.51 6.12
N SER A 36 8.83 -12.15 5.32
CA SER A 36 9.06 -11.77 3.93
C SER A 36 7.78 -11.87 3.09
N THR A 37 7.03 -12.96 3.23
CA THR A 37 5.73 -13.13 2.56
C THR A 37 4.72 -12.08 2.99
N GLU A 38 4.66 -11.74 4.28
CA GLU A 38 3.77 -10.68 4.79
C GLU A 38 4.13 -9.31 4.19
N VAL A 39 5.43 -8.98 4.14
CA VAL A 39 5.92 -7.74 3.51
C VAL A 39 5.55 -7.70 2.03
N GLN A 40 5.77 -8.81 1.30
CA GLN A 40 5.43 -8.89 -0.11
C GLN A 40 3.93 -8.76 -0.37
N ARG A 41 3.09 -9.39 0.47
CA ARG A 41 1.62 -9.24 0.39
C ARG A 41 1.19 -7.81 0.61
N ARG A 42 1.75 -7.11 1.61
CA ARG A 42 1.47 -5.70 1.85
C ARG A 42 1.90 -4.82 0.69
N ALA A 43 3.08 -5.08 0.13
CA ALA A 43 3.55 -4.37 -1.06
C ALA A 43 2.59 -4.55 -2.25
N MET A 44 2.13 -5.78 -2.48
CA MET A 44 1.14 -6.07 -3.52
C MET A 44 -0.17 -5.34 -3.28
N GLN A 45 -0.70 -5.36 -2.06
CA GLN A 45 -1.92 -4.64 -1.69
C GLN A 45 -1.79 -3.13 -1.92
N LEU A 46 -0.65 -2.54 -1.55
CA LEU A 46 -0.38 -1.12 -1.82
C LEU A 46 -0.37 -0.83 -3.32
N ALA A 47 0.23 -1.70 -4.13
CA ALA A 47 0.23 -1.57 -5.58
C ALA A 47 -1.20 -1.68 -6.16
N THR A 48 -2.01 -2.64 -5.69
CA THR A 48 -3.41 -2.79 -6.13
C THR A 48 -4.26 -1.58 -5.77
N LEU A 49 -4.01 -0.91 -4.64
CA LEU A 49 -4.70 0.33 -4.28
C LEU A 49 -4.21 1.56 -5.07
N LEU A 50 -3.01 1.49 -5.65
CA LEU A 50 -2.46 2.54 -6.49
C LEU A 50 -3.25 2.66 -7.81
N GLU A 51 -3.68 1.54 -8.40
CA GLU A 51 -4.46 1.51 -9.64
C GLU A 51 -5.74 2.36 -9.61
N PRO A 52 -6.69 2.17 -8.66
CA PRO A 52 -7.90 2.99 -8.61
C PRO A 52 -7.58 4.46 -8.31
N LEU A 53 -6.52 4.75 -7.55
CA LEU A 53 -6.09 6.12 -7.29
C LEU A 53 -5.66 6.83 -8.58
N LEU A 54 -4.91 6.14 -9.45
CA LEU A 54 -4.50 6.68 -10.75
C LEU A 54 -5.71 6.97 -11.64
N ILE A 55 -6.72 6.08 -11.66
CA ILE A 55 -7.95 6.29 -12.43
C ILE A 55 -8.71 7.53 -11.94
N VAL A 56 -8.88 7.67 -10.62
CA VAL A 56 -9.54 8.86 -10.04
C VAL A 56 -8.76 10.13 -10.36
N ALA A 57 -7.42 10.11 -10.25
CA ALA A 57 -6.58 11.24 -10.59
C ALA A 57 -6.71 11.64 -12.07
N MET A 58 -6.70 10.67 -12.99
CA MET A 58 -6.94 10.93 -14.42
C MET A 58 -8.34 11.50 -14.68
N GLY A 59 -9.37 10.98 -14.02
CA GLY A 59 -10.73 11.50 -14.13
C GLY A 59 -10.83 12.96 -13.69
N LEU A 60 -10.16 13.33 -12.60
CA LEU A 60 -10.07 14.72 -12.14
C LEU A 60 -9.37 15.62 -13.16
N VAL A 61 -8.24 15.18 -13.72
CA VAL A 61 -7.51 15.96 -14.74
C VAL A 61 -8.41 16.19 -15.96
N VAL A 62 -9.10 15.16 -16.45
CA VAL A 62 -10.03 15.30 -17.58
C VAL A 62 -11.18 16.25 -17.25
N MET A 63 -11.78 16.13 -16.06
CA MET A 63 -12.83 17.04 -15.61
C MET A 63 -12.37 18.50 -15.59
N LEU A 64 -11.17 18.77 -15.07
CA LEU A 64 -10.59 20.12 -15.06
C LEU A 64 -10.42 20.68 -16.47
N ILE A 65 -9.93 19.87 -17.41
CA ILE A 65 -9.79 20.27 -18.82
C ILE A 65 -11.16 20.61 -19.43
N VAL A 66 -12.16 19.76 -19.21
CA VAL A 66 -13.53 20.00 -19.72
C VAL A 66 -14.10 21.30 -19.18
N LEU A 67 -13.97 21.56 -17.89
CA LEU A 67 -14.43 22.82 -17.28
C LEU A 67 -13.69 24.03 -17.86
N ALA A 68 -12.37 23.94 -18.02
CA ALA A 68 -11.55 25.01 -18.58
C ALA A 68 -11.96 25.38 -20.02
N VAL A 69 -12.46 24.42 -20.81
CA VAL A 69 -12.91 24.64 -22.19
C VAL A 69 -14.39 25.05 -22.26
N LEU A 70 -15.27 24.43 -21.48
CA LEU A 70 -16.72 24.70 -21.56
C LEU A 70 -17.10 26.06 -20.96
N LEU A 71 -16.48 26.47 -19.86
CA LEU A 71 -16.76 27.76 -19.22
C LEU A 71 -16.62 28.97 -20.18
N PRO A 72 -15.51 29.15 -20.92
CA PRO A 72 -15.39 30.28 -21.85
C PRO A 72 -16.39 30.18 -23.00
N ILE A 73 -16.72 28.98 -23.49
CA ILE A 73 -17.74 28.81 -24.55
C ILE A 73 -19.10 29.32 -24.06
N ILE A 74 -19.49 28.99 -22.83
CA ILE A 74 -20.74 29.46 -22.24
C ILE A 74 -20.73 30.98 -22.07
N GLN A 75 -19.62 31.56 -21.61
CA GLN A 75 -19.47 33.01 -21.46
C GLN A 75 -19.57 33.73 -22.81
N LEU A 76 -18.92 33.21 -23.87
CA LEU A 76 -19.01 33.76 -25.22
C LEU A 76 -20.43 33.69 -25.77
N ASN A 77 -21.16 32.58 -25.56
CA ASN A 77 -22.55 32.46 -26.01
C ASN A 77 -23.50 33.41 -25.27
N GLN A 78 -23.22 33.76 -24.02
CA GLN A 78 -23.99 34.75 -23.26
C GLN A 78 -23.72 36.19 -23.71
N LEU A 79 -22.50 36.50 -24.17
CA LEU A 79 -22.13 37.83 -24.67
C LEU A 79 -22.73 38.13 -26.06
N VAL A 80 -23.03 37.10 -26.85
CA VAL A 80 -23.57 37.24 -28.21
C VAL A 80 -25.11 37.34 -28.22
N ARG A 81 -25.78 37.01 -27.11
CA ARG A 81 -27.22 37.26 -26.91
C ARG A 81 -27.46 38.64 -26.34
#